data_AF-A0A951B0K4-F1
#
_entry.id   AF-A0A951B0K4-F1
#
_cell.length_a   1.000
_cell.length_b   1.000
_cell.length_c   1.000
_cell.angle_alpha   90.00
_cell.angle_beta   90.00
_cell.angle_gamma   90.00
#
_symmetry.space_group_name_H-M   'P 1'
#
loop_
_entity.id
_entity.type
_entity.pdbx_description
1 polymer ?
#
loop_
_entity_poly.entity_id
_entity_poly.type
_entity_poly.pdbx_seq_one_letter_code
_entity_poly.pdbx_strand_id
1 'polypeptide(L)' 'MAVKRVVANIAAPTLDEARRFYGDLLGMSVVMDLGWIITFAGPGTAPP' A
#
# COMPACT_ATOMS: atom_id res chain seq x y z
N MET A 1 20.01 -14.61 6.30
CA MET A 1 18.99 -13.55 6.50
C MET A 1 18.94 -12.71 5.24
N ALA A 2 17.81 -12.67 4.55
CA ALA A 2 17.63 -11.89 3.34
C ALA A 2 16.42 -10.96 3.49
N VAL A 3 16.53 -9.73 2.97
CA VAL A 3 15.42 -8.77 2.94
C VAL A 3 14.41 -9.25 1.90
N LYS A 4 13.14 -9.40 2.30
CA LYS A 4 12.07 -9.86 1.39
C LYS A 4 11.38 -8.72 0.63
N ARG A 5 11.22 -7.57 1.29
CA ARG A 5 10.60 -6.36 0.73
C ARG A 5 10.89 -5.15 1.61
N VAL A 6 10.90 -3.97 1.00
CA VAL A 6 10.87 -2.68 1.67
C VAL A 6 9.55 -2.01 1.29
N VAL A 7 8.84 -1.47 2.29
CA VAL A 7 7.53 -0.83 2.10
C VAL A 7 7.63 0.61 2.60
N ALA A 8 7.25 1.57 1.77
CA ALA A 8 7.21 2.97 2.16
C ALA A 8 5.97 3.24 3.02
N ASN A 9 6.18 3.69 4.26
CA ASN A 9 5.10 4.14 5.14
C ASN A 9 4.99 5.66 5.02
N ILE A 10 3.86 6.12 4.48
CA ILE A 10 3.61 7.54 4.24
C ILE A 10 2.55 8.00 5.23
N ALA A 11 2.87 9.00 6.05
CA ALA A 11 1.89 9.63 6.91
C ALA A 11 0.89 10.41 6.05
N ALA A 12 -0.40 10.11 6.22
CA ALA A 12 -1.48 10.77 5.51
C ALA A 12 -2.47 11.38 6.51
N PRO A 13 -3.06 12.55 6.20
CA PRO A 13 -4.04 13.19 7.06
C PRO A 13 -5.35 12.39 7.14
N THR A 14 -5.71 11.67 6.08
CA THR A 14 -6.85 10.75 6.04
C THR A 14 -6.51 9.49 5.23
N LEU A 15 -7.09 8.36 5.61
CA LEU A 15 -6.91 7.09 4.91
C LEU A 15 -7.77 7.01 3.62
N ASP A 16 -8.86 7.76 3.54
CA ASP A 16 -9.75 7.76 2.37
C ASP A 16 -9.11 8.41 1.14
N GLU A 17 -8.31 9.47 1.32
CA GLU A 17 -7.53 10.05 0.23
C GLU A 17 -6.53 9.04 -0.35
N ALA A 18 -5.91 8.22 0.51
CA ALA A 18 -5.01 7.16 0.07
C ALA A 18 -5.75 6.07 -0.72
N ARG A 19 -7.00 5.73 -0.37
CA ARG A 19 -7.82 4.78 -1.14
C ARG A 19 -8.13 5.31 -2.54
N ARG A 20 -8.54 6.58 -2.66
CA ARG A 20 -8.83 7.19 -3.97
C ARG A 20 -7.58 7.25 -4.84
N PHE A 21 -6.45 7.61 -4.26
CA PHE A 21 -5.19 7.75 -5.00
C PHE A 21 -4.57 6.40 -5.36
N TYR A 22 -4.25 5.57 -4.37
CA TYR A 22 -3.57 4.29 -4.63
C TYR A 22 -4.52 3.23 -5.17
N GLY A 23 -5.78 3.21 -4.72
CA GLY A 23 -6.80 2.26 -5.19
C GLY A 23 -7.38 2.67 -6.54
N ASP A 24 -8.18 3.74 -6.56
CA ASP A 24 -8.98 4.06 -7.75
C ASP A 24 -8.12 4.60 -8.91
N LEU A 25 -7.17 5.50 -8.62
CA LEU A 25 -6.35 6.13 -9.66
C LEU A 25 -5.19 5.23 -10.12
N LEU A 26 -4.46 4.60 -9.19
CA LEU A 26 -3.29 3.76 -9.51
C LEU A 26 -3.62 2.27 -9.68
N GLY A 27 -4.85 1.85 -9.40
CA GLY A 27 -5.29 0.46 -9.54
C GLY A 27 -4.63 -0.51 -8.56
N MET A 28 -4.11 -0.04 -7.43
CA MET A 28 -3.50 -0.89 -6.41
C MET A 28 -4.56 -1.52 -5.51
N SER A 29 -4.28 -2.73 -5.02
CA SER A 29 -5.20 -3.45 -4.13
C SER A 29 -4.85 -3.22 -2.67
N VAL A 30 -5.86 -3.03 -1.83
CA VAL A 30 -5.69 -3.09 -0.36
C VAL A 30 -5.38 -4.54 0.02
N VAL A 31 -4.20 -4.76 0.60
CA VAL A 31 -3.75 -6.09 1.06
C VAL A 31 -3.68 -6.20 2.57
N MET A 32 -3.78 -5.08 3.29
CA MET A 32 -3.91 -5.04 4.74
C MET A 32 -4.59 -3.74 5.15
N ASP A 33 -5.49 -3.82 6.13
CA ASP A 33 -6.17 -2.69 6.75
C ASP A 33 -6.33 -2.95 8.24
N LEU A 34 -5.73 -2.09 9.07
CA LEU A 34 -5.80 -2.17 10.53
C LEU A 34 -6.52 -0.96 11.14
N GLY A 35 -7.24 -0.17 10.34
CA GLY A 35 -7.96 1.04 10.78
C GLY A 35 -7.07 2.26 11.05
N TRP A 36 -5.79 2.08 11.39
CA TRP A 36 -4.81 3.16 11.53
C TRP A 36 -3.73 3.17 10.44
N ILE A 37 -3.57 2.06 9.72
CA ILE A 37 -2.66 1.92 8.56
C ILE A 37 -3.32 1.03 7.50
N ILE A 38 -3.16 1.41 6.24
CA ILE A 38 -3.58 0.64 5.07
C ILE A 38 -2.34 0.37 4.22
N THR A 39 -2.19 -0.88 3.77
CA THR A 39 -1.14 -1.26 2.82
C THR A 39 -1.75 -1.53 1.45
N PHE A 40 -1.22 -0.84 0.45
CA PHE A 40 -1.57 -1.02 -0.95
C PHE A 40 -0.48 -1.82 -1.67
N ALA A 41 -0.88 -2.80 -2.49
CA ALA A 41 0.02 -3.55 -3.35
C ALA A 41 -0.33 -3.29 -4.82
N GLY A 42 0.68 -2.96 -5.61
CA GLY A 42 0.56 -2.88 -7.06
C GLY A 42 0.46 -4.27 -7.69
N PRO A 43 0.14 -4.35 -8.99
CA PRO A 43 0.00 -5.62 -9.71
C PRO A 43 1.33 -6.36 -9.91
N GLY A 44 2.47 -5.69 -9.68
CA GLY A 44 3.79 -6.31 -9.82
C GLY A 44 4.14 -7.23 -8.66
N THR A 45 4.67 -8.41 -8.98
CA THR A 45 5.38 -9.24 -8.00
C THR A 45 6.79 -8.70 -7.81
N ALA A 46 7.16 -8.40 -6.56
CA ALA A 46 8.56 -8.13 -6.24
C ALA A 46 9.38 -9.38 -6.59
N PRO A 47 10.46 -9.27 -7.40
CA PRO A 47 11.36 -10.38 -7.65
C PRO A 47 11.97 -10.88 -6.33
N PRO A 48 12.31 -12.18 -6.24
CA PRO A 48 12.85 -12.80 -5.04
C PRO A 48 14.20 -12.22 -4.60
#